data_AF-A0A945MIH3-F1
#
_entry.id   AF-A0A945MIH3-F1
#
_cell.length_a   1.000
_cell.length_b   1.000
_cell.length_c   1.000
_cell.angle_alpha   90.00
_cell.angle_beta   90.00
_cell.angle_gamma   90.00
#
_symmetry.space_group_name_H-M   'P 1'
#
loop_
_entity.id
_entity.type
_entity.pdbx_description
1 polymer ?
#
loop_
_entity_poly.entity_id
_entity_poly.type
_entity_poly.pdbx_seq_one_letter_code
_entity_poly.pdbx_strand_id
1 'polypeptide(L)'
;MALKAAQAILYSSGVVLGLSVAIAAEQIRFDTAEQWREWPLPMGVVQLDETGIVRSVEIRKNVDSVRNAAAFGGGIRAVGSNAFTAVRLIDGDPLTGWSPDPAANSEDWWVEIDLGRAVAARRITLVFAEDAPP
;
A
#
# COMPACT_ATOMS: atom_id res chain seq x y z
N MET A 1 40.78 -39.69 -78.90
CA MET A 1 40.56 -38.47 -78.09
C MET A 1 39.06 -38.17 -78.09
N ALA A 2 38.34 -38.63 -77.06
CA ALA A 2 37.08 -38.09 -76.56
C ALA A 2 36.65 -38.96 -75.37
N LEU A 3 36.86 -38.41 -74.18
CA LEU A 3 36.60 -38.98 -72.87
C LEU A 3 35.09 -38.83 -72.56
N LYS A 4 34.44 -39.85 -72.01
CA LYS A 4 33.18 -39.68 -71.27
C LYS A 4 33.24 -40.47 -69.96
N ALA A 5 33.35 -39.74 -68.86
CA ALA A 5 33.12 -40.19 -67.50
C ALA A 5 31.75 -39.69 -67.04
N ALA A 6 30.99 -40.52 -66.33
CA ALA A 6 29.86 -40.09 -65.48
C ALA A 6 29.63 -41.20 -64.43
N GLN A 7 30.25 -41.03 -63.25
CA GLN A 7 29.61 -40.67 -61.97
C GLN A 7 28.67 -41.75 -61.41
N ALA A 8 29.21 -42.57 -60.52
CA ALA A 8 28.43 -43.37 -59.57
C ALA A 8 27.99 -42.46 -58.41
N ILE A 9 26.69 -42.34 -58.19
CA ILE A 9 26.13 -41.63 -57.04
C ILE A 9 25.87 -42.65 -55.94
N LEU A 10 26.69 -42.64 -54.88
CA LEU A 10 26.36 -43.32 -53.64
C LEU A 10 25.49 -42.40 -52.78
N TYR A 11 24.27 -42.82 -52.46
CA TYR A 11 23.42 -42.17 -51.47
C TYR A 11 23.83 -42.65 -50.07
N SER A 12 24.40 -41.76 -49.25
CA SER A 12 24.55 -42.01 -47.81
C SER A 12 23.33 -41.44 -47.07
N SER A 13 22.42 -42.32 -46.64
CA SER A 13 21.36 -41.93 -45.71
C SER A 13 21.94 -41.87 -44.28
N GLY A 14 22.18 -40.67 -43.78
CA GLY A 14 22.53 -40.44 -42.38
C GLY A 14 21.28 -40.41 -41.50
N VAL A 15 21.19 -41.29 -40.51
CA VAL A 15 20.15 -41.24 -39.47
C VAL A 15 20.60 -40.25 -38.39
N VAL A 16 19.81 -39.20 -38.18
CA VAL A 16 19.98 -38.26 -37.06
C VAL A 16 19.08 -38.71 -35.92
N LEU A 17 19.68 -39.21 -34.84
CA LEU A 17 18.99 -39.50 -33.58
C LEU A 17 18.92 -38.20 -32.77
N GLY A 18 17.73 -37.59 -32.71
CA GLY A 18 17.46 -36.43 -31.86
C GLY A 18 17.33 -36.85 -30.39
N LEU A 19 18.28 -36.44 -29.56
CA LEU A 19 18.18 -36.53 -28.09
C LEU A 19 17.32 -35.37 -27.58
N SER A 20 16.08 -35.66 -27.19
CA SER A 20 15.23 -34.73 -26.46
C SER A 20 15.41 -34.92 -24.95
N VAL A 21 15.97 -33.91 -24.28
CA VAL A 21 16.03 -33.83 -22.81
C VAL A 21 14.80 -33.07 -22.31
N ALA A 22 14.12 -33.61 -21.31
CA ALA A 22 13.05 -32.90 -20.61
C ALA A 22 13.68 -31.78 -19.75
N ILE A 23 13.34 -30.53 -20.06
CA ILE A 23 13.72 -29.38 -19.25
C ILE A 23 12.59 -29.17 -18.24
N ALA A 24 12.88 -29.33 -16.95
CA ALA A 24 11.97 -28.94 -15.88
C ALA A 24 12.21 -27.46 -15.54
N ALA A 25 11.13 -26.68 -15.45
CA ALA A 25 11.19 -25.33 -14.92
C ALA A 25 10.78 -25.37 -13.44
N GLU A 26 11.62 -24.79 -12.57
CA GLU A 26 11.25 -24.57 -11.17
C GLU A 26 10.41 -23.29 -11.04
N GLN A 27 9.36 -23.35 -10.23
CA GLN A 27 8.47 -22.22 -9.96
C GLN A 27 8.41 -21.97 -8.45
N ILE A 28 8.77 -20.76 -8.03
CA ILE A 28 8.51 -20.26 -6.68
C ILE A 28 7.22 -19.45 -6.75
N ARG A 29 6.24 -19.77 -5.90
CA ARG A 29 4.94 -19.10 -5.82
C ARG A 29 4.70 -18.57 -4.42
N PHE A 30 4.10 -17.38 -4.37
CA PHE A 30 3.55 -16.75 -3.17
C PHE A 30 2.07 -16.50 -3.45
N ASP A 31 1.19 -17.36 -2.94
CA ASP A 31 -0.23 -17.33 -3.24
C ASP A 31 -1.12 -17.77 -2.08
N THR A 32 -0.56 -17.92 -0.87
CA THR A 32 -1.33 -18.15 0.36
C THR A 32 -1.33 -16.93 1.27
N ALA A 33 -2.36 -16.81 2.11
CA ALA A 33 -2.44 -15.70 3.05
C ALA A 33 -1.28 -15.73 4.08
N GLU A 34 -0.89 -16.91 4.55
CA GLU A 34 0.23 -17.08 5.48
C GLU A 34 1.54 -16.54 4.90
N GLN A 35 1.84 -16.82 3.63
CA GLN A 35 3.03 -16.33 2.94
C GLN A 35 3.04 -14.80 2.83
N TRP A 36 1.90 -14.19 2.48
CA TRP A 36 1.79 -12.74 2.37
C TRP A 36 1.87 -12.03 3.73
N ARG A 37 1.47 -12.69 4.82
CA ARG A 37 1.57 -12.12 6.19
C ARG A 37 3.01 -12.00 6.69
N GLU A 38 3.97 -12.71 6.08
CA GLU A 38 5.39 -12.53 6.39
C GLU A 38 5.93 -11.19 5.89
N TRP A 39 5.18 -10.50 5.02
CA TRP A 39 5.58 -9.24 4.43
C TRP A 39 4.95 -8.06 5.16
N PRO A 40 5.67 -6.93 5.32
CA PRO A 40 5.10 -5.70 5.86
C PRO A 40 4.15 -5.06 4.84
N LEU A 41 2.88 -5.47 4.86
CA LEU A 41 1.87 -4.92 3.96
C LEU A 41 1.49 -3.49 4.37
N PRO A 42 1.32 -2.56 3.41
CA PRO A 42 0.91 -1.20 3.72
C PRO A 42 -0.52 -1.17 4.28
N MET A 43 -0.65 -0.72 5.54
CA MET A 43 -1.93 -0.67 6.24
C MET A 43 -2.96 0.16 5.47
N GLY A 44 -4.17 -0.40 5.32
CA GLY A 44 -5.30 0.31 4.71
C GLY A 44 -5.21 0.56 3.20
N VAL A 45 -4.17 0.04 2.50
CA VAL A 45 -4.02 0.13 1.04
C VAL A 45 -4.35 -1.19 0.36
N VAL A 46 -4.01 -2.31 1.00
CA VAL A 46 -4.26 -3.66 0.50
C VAL A 46 -5.05 -4.48 1.50
N GLN A 47 -5.91 -5.36 0.99
CA GLN A 47 -6.61 -6.38 1.76
C GLN A 47 -6.15 -7.75 1.28
N LEU A 48 -5.71 -8.57 2.22
CA LEU A 48 -5.40 -9.97 1.98
C LEU A 48 -6.65 -10.79 2.28
N ASP A 49 -7.18 -11.49 1.29
CA ASP A 49 -8.28 -12.42 1.54
C ASP A 49 -7.77 -13.77 2.06
N GLU A 50 -8.68 -14.57 2.62
CA GLU A 50 -8.36 -15.89 3.19
C GLU A 50 -7.81 -16.87 2.15
N THR A 51 -8.03 -16.60 0.85
CA THR A 51 -7.53 -17.42 -0.25
C THR A 51 -6.12 -17.05 -0.70
N GLY A 52 -5.50 -16.04 -0.09
CA GLY A 52 -4.16 -15.58 -0.44
C GLY A 52 -4.10 -14.61 -1.61
N ILE A 53 -5.26 -14.07 -2.04
CA ILE A 53 -5.31 -13.02 -3.06
C ILE A 53 -5.17 -11.66 -2.37
N VAL A 54 -4.23 -10.86 -2.85
CA VAL A 54 -4.05 -9.46 -2.44
C VAL A 54 -4.93 -8.57 -3.31
N ARG A 55 -5.80 -7.79 -2.68
CA ARG A 55 -6.72 -6.83 -3.32
C ARG A 55 -6.34 -5.41 -2.96
N SER A 56 -6.53 -4.48 -3.90
CA SER A 56 -6.47 -3.06 -3.57
C SER A 56 -7.72 -2.63 -2.81
N VAL A 57 -7.54 -1.70 -1.88
CA VAL A 57 -8.65 -0.99 -1.24
C VAL A 57 -9.03 0.21 -2.09
N GLU A 58 -10.33 0.42 -2.29
CA GLU A 58 -10.81 1.64 -2.95
C GLU A 58 -10.54 2.86 -2.06
N ILE A 59 -9.73 3.80 -2.55
CA ILE A 59 -9.52 5.10 -1.89
C ILE A 59 -10.63 6.05 -2.32
N ARG A 60 -11.60 6.27 -1.42
CA ARG A 60 -12.68 7.25 -1.62
C ARG A 60 -12.12 8.67 -1.68
N LYS A 61 -12.68 9.49 -2.56
CA LYS A 61 -12.35 10.92 -2.72
C LYS A 61 -13.46 11.78 -2.14
N ASN A 62 -13.14 13.03 -1.80
CA ASN A 62 -14.10 14.03 -1.29
C ASN A 62 -14.83 13.61 0.00
N VAL A 63 -14.15 12.87 0.88
CA VAL A 63 -14.65 12.48 2.20
C VAL A 63 -13.91 13.28 3.27
N ASP A 64 -14.60 13.65 4.34
CA ASP A 64 -13.96 14.10 5.58
C ASP A 64 -13.34 12.88 6.28
N SER A 65 -12.05 12.68 6.02
CA SER A 65 -11.32 11.50 6.50
C SER A 65 -11.09 11.49 8.01
N VAL A 66 -11.14 12.67 8.65
CA VAL A 66 -10.89 12.82 10.09
C VAL A 66 -12.13 12.37 10.86
N ARG A 67 -13.33 12.77 10.40
CA ARG A 67 -14.61 12.40 11.02
C ARG A 67 -14.86 10.90 11.14
N ASN A 68 -14.32 10.11 10.22
CA ASN A 68 -14.49 8.65 10.22
C ASN A 68 -13.21 7.89 10.55
N ALA A 69 -12.14 8.56 11.01
CA ALA A 69 -10.86 7.92 11.32
C ALA A 69 -11.02 6.75 12.29
N ALA A 70 -11.84 6.91 13.34
CA ALA A 70 -12.12 5.87 14.34
C ALA A 70 -12.69 4.58 13.73
N ALA A 71 -13.49 4.67 12.66
CA ALA A 71 -14.04 3.50 11.98
C ALA A 71 -12.97 2.65 11.26
N PHE A 72 -11.77 3.19 11.07
CA PHE A 72 -10.62 2.53 10.48
C PHE A 72 -9.48 2.29 11.50
N GLY A 73 -9.78 2.43 12.80
CA GLY A 73 -8.77 2.27 13.86
C GLY A 73 -7.84 3.48 14.04
N GLY A 74 -8.14 4.61 13.38
CA GLY A 74 -7.46 5.88 13.59
C GLY A 74 -7.99 6.67 14.79
N GLY A 75 -7.49 7.90 14.95
CA GLY A 75 -7.85 8.81 16.04
C GLY A 75 -6.71 9.78 16.35
N ILE A 76 -6.69 10.31 17.57
CA ILE A 76 -5.53 11.06 18.07
C ILE A 76 -4.41 10.07 18.36
N ARG A 77 -3.32 10.17 17.61
CA ARG A 77 -2.14 9.31 17.76
C ARG A 77 -1.24 9.80 18.88
N ALA A 78 -0.99 11.11 18.89
CA ALA A 78 -0.16 11.77 19.89
C ALA A 78 -0.44 13.28 19.91
N VAL A 79 0.00 13.93 20.96
CA VAL A 79 -0.24 15.35 21.21
C VAL A 79 0.85 15.86 22.15
N GLY A 80 1.41 17.03 21.85
CA GLY A 80 2.48 17.61 22.66
C GLY A 80 1.98 18.20 23.98
N SER A 81 0.79 18.80 23.98
CA SER A 81 0.19 19.39 25.19
C SER A 81 -1.34 19.36 25.18
N ASN A 82 -1.95 19.45 26.37
CA ASN A 82 -3.41 19.41 26.55
C ASN A 82 -4.09 18.19 25.88
N ALA A 83 -3.62 16.99 26.21
CA ALA A 83 -4.11 15.76 25.60
C ALA A 83 -5.61 15.49 25.84
N PHE A 84 -6.15 15.98 26.96
CA PHE A 84 -7.52 15.76 27.38
C PHE A 84 -8.55 16.27 26.36
N THR A 85 -8.23 17.36 25.66
CA THR A 85 -9.15 17.98 24.69
C THR A 85 -8.82 17.64 23.24
N ALA A 86 -7.74 16.91 22.95
CA ALA A 86 -7.29 16.66 21.58
C ALA A 86 -8.35 15.95 20.72
N VAL A 87 -9.18 15.09 21.31
CA VAL A 87 -10.26 14.38 20.60
C VAL A 87 -11.30 15.33 19.99
N ARG A 88 -11.44 16.55 20.53
CA ARG A 88 -12.36 17.57 20.01
C ARG A 88 -11.99 18.08 18.63
N LEU A 89 -10.74 17.91 18.19
CA LEU A 89 -10.33 18.24 16.82
C LEU A 89 -11.04 17.37 15.77
N ILE A 90 -11.54 16.20 16.16
CA ILE A 90 -12.01 15.17 15.23
C ILE A 90 -13.46 14.74 15.50
N ASP A 91 -14.13 15.32 16.51
CA ASP A 91 -15.51 14.97 16.89
C ASP A 91 -16.57 15.59 15.95
N GLY A 92 -16.19 16.62 15.20
CA GLY A 92 -17.04 17.31 14.25
C GLY A 92 -18.03 18.28 14.88
N ASP A 93 -17.91 18.59 16.17
CA ASP A 93 -18.67 19.65 16.82
C ASP A 93 -17.92 20.99 16.67
N PRO A 94 -18.45 21.95 15.89
CA PRO A 94 -17.77 23.24 15.68
C PRO A 94 -17.75 24.14 16.93
N LEU A 95 -18.49 23.78 17.99
CA LEU A 95 -18.51 24.51 19.26
C LEU A 95 -17.47 24.01 20.26
N THR A 96 -16.74 22.95 19.90
CA THR A 96 -15.65 22.44 20.73
C THR A 96 -14.32 22.52 19.99
N GLY A 97 -13.23 22.44 20.73
CA GLY A 97 -11.91 22.53 20.15
C GLY A 97 -10.81 22.10 21.11
N TRP A 98 -9.61 22.14 20.58
CA TRP A 98 -8.36 21.94 21.30
C TRP A 98 -7.52 23.21 21.20
N SER A 99 -6.85 23.55 22.30
CA SER A 99 -5.78 24.52 22.34
C SER A 99 -4.58 23.89 23.03
N PRO A 100 -3.33 24.21 22.66
CA PRO A 100 -2.18 23.74 23.42
C PRO A 100 -2.21 24.30 24.86
N ASP A 101 -1.40 23.73 25.74
CA ASP A 101 -1.12 24.35 27.04
C ASP A 101 -0.28 25.61 26.81
N PRO A 102 -0.77 26.82 27.16
CA PRO A 102 -0.04 28.06 26.93
C PRO A 102 1.25 28.17 27.75
N ALA A 103 1.40 27.35 28.81
CA ALA A 103 2.63 27.28 29.60
C ALA A 103 3.67 26.30 29.03
N ALA A 104 3.30 25.44 28.07
CA ALA A 104 4.22 24.53 27.40
C ALA A 104 5.06 25.27 26.36
N ASN A 105 6.23 24.69 26.02
CA ASN A 105 7.05 25.19 24.92
C ASN A 105 6.25 25.14 23.60
N SER A 106 6.50 26.09 22.70
CA SER A 106 5.82 26.12 21.39
C SER A 106 6.12 24.88 20.52
N GLU A 107 7.21 24.17 20.80
CA GLU A 107 7.54 22.88 20.17
C GLU A 107 6.58 21.75 20.56
N ASP A 108 5.80 21.92 21.63
CA ASP A 108 4.77 20.98 22.11
C ASP A 108 3.35 21.36 21.64
N TRP A 109 3.24 22.38 20.76
CA TRP A 109 1.96 22.85 20.23
C TRP A 109 1.60 22.11 18.94
N TRP A 110 1.46 20.79 19.05
CA TRP A 110 1.14 19.93 17.93
C TRP A 110 0.17 18.82 18.32
N VAL A 111 -0.59 18.35 17.33
CA VAL A 111 -1.44 17.17 17.41
C VAL A 111 -1.17 16.31 16.20
N GLU A 112 -1.04 15.01 16.43
CA GLU A 112 -0.94 14.01 15.38
C GLU A 112 -2.21 13.19 15.30
N ILE A 113 -2.78 13.13 14.09
CA ILE A 113 -4.02 12.40 13.81
C ILE A 113 -3.66 11.21 12.92
N ASP A 114 -3.94 10.01 13.41
CA ASP A 114 -3.93 8.79 12.60
C ASP A 114 -5.29 8.63 11.92
N LEU A 115 -5.31 8.44 10.60
CA LEU A 115 -6.54 8.25 9.84
C LEU A 115 -6.95 6.77 9.73
N GLY A 116 -6.10 5.85 10.21
CA GLY A 116 -6.30 4.40 10.18
C GLY A 116 -6.19 3.79 8.78
N ARG A 117 -5.92 4.60 7.75
CA ARG A 117 -5.87 4.18 6.34
C ARG A 117 -5.15 5.20 5.47
N ALA A 118 -4.75 4.77 4.28
CA ALA A 118 -4.35 5.70 3.24
C ALA A 118 -5.56 6.51 2.73
N VAL A 119 -5.37 7.82 2.56
CA VAL A 119 -6.39 8.74 2.05
C VAL A 119 -5.82 9.59 0.92
N ALA A 120 -6.66 9.91 -0.07
CA ALA A 120 -6.32 10.91 -1.09
C ALA A 120 -6.66 12.31 -0.58
N ALA A 121 -5.88 12.82 0.38
CA ALA A 121 -6.07 14.15 0.95
C ALA A 121 -5.75 15.24 -0.09
N ARG A 122 -6.72 16.13 -0.34
CA ARG A 122 -6.56 17.28 -1.28
C ARG A 122 -6.47 18.63 -0.58
N ARG A 123 -6.92 18.69 0.68
CA ARG A 123 -7.00 19.91 1.48
C ARG A 123 -7.03 19.51 2.95
N ILE A 124 -6.35 20.30 3.76
CA ILE A 124 -6.52 20.34 5.21
C ILE A 124 -7.25 21.65 5.52
N THR A 125 -8.27 21.59 6.36
CA THR A 125 -9.04 22.77 6.78
C THR A 125 -8.90 22.89 8.29
N LEU A 126 -8.34 24.02 8.74
CA LEU A 126 -8.30 24.40 10.14
C LEU A 126 -9.41 25.40 10.38
N VAL A 127 -10.23 25.15 11.40
CA VAL A 127 -11.29 26.05 11.85
C VAL A 127 -10.84 26.60 13.19
N PHE A 128 -10.57 27.89 13.24
CA PHE A 128 -10.20 28.57 14.47
C PHE A 128 -11.46 29.09 15.16
N ALA A 129 -11.49 29.01 16.49
CA ALA A 129 -12.56 29.61 17.28
C ALA A 129 -12.55 31.14 17.08
N GLU A 130 -13.74 31.76 17.03
CA GLU A 130 -13.86 33.21 16.80
C GLU A 130 -13.20 34.04 17.91
N ASP A 131 -13.13 33.49 19.12
CA ASP A 131 -12.54 34.09 20.31
C ASP A 131 -11.08 33.67 20.55
N ALA A 132 -10.47 32.93 19.60
CA ALA A 132 -9.07 32.55 19.71
C ALA A 132 -8.15 33.79 19.73
N PRO A 133 -7.10 33.82 20.57
CA PRO A 133 -6.12 34.91 20.56
C PRO A 133 -5.42 35.02 19.18
N PRO A 134 -5.03 36.24 18.75
CA PRO A 134 -4.34 36.47 17.48
C PRO A 134 -2.91 35.93 17.46
#